data_AF-A0AAV3M9Q7-F1
#
_entry.id   AF-A0AAV3M9Q7-F1
#
_cell.length_a   1.000
_cell.length_b   1.000
_cell.length_c   1.000
_cell.angle_alpha   90.00
_cell.angle_beta   90.00
_cell.angle_gamma   90.00
#
_symmetry.space_group_name_H-M   'P 1'
#
loop_
_entity.id
_entity.type
_entity.pdbx_description
1 polymer ?
#
loop_
_entity_poly.entity_id
_entity_poly.type
_entity_poly.pdbx_seq_one_letter_code
_entity_poly.pdbx_strand_id
1 'polypeptide(L)'
;MLAKYILNTLEKPATCEVIFEQLQQDVQSEVMQVIRRWRFHDAVILQCTEEIELSIPNNDSQCPERWIIWQVIDSAGRSVFPQRKEFFSLCQQAFWLKMQIAKESVEIETN
;
A
#
# COMPACT_ATOMS: atom_id res chain seq x y z
N MET A 1 -10.45 7.90 -2.83
CA MET A 1 -10.35 6.76 -1.89
C MET A 1 -8.91 6.31 -1.79
N LEU A 2 -8.47 5.79 -0.63
CA LEU A 2 -7.09 5.32 -0.42
C LEU A 2 -6.66 4.27 -1.45
N ALA A 3 -7.57 3.37 -1.83
CA ALA A 3 -7.29 2.32 -2.82
C ALA A 3 -6.77 2.86 -4.15
N LYS A 4 -7.27 4.02 -4.62
CA LYS A 4 -6.81 4.63 -5.87
C LYS A 4 -5.34 5.03 -5.79
N TYR A 5 -4.94 5.64 -4.68
CA TYR A 5 -3.54 6.01 -4.47
C TYR A 5 -2.65 4.76 -4.38
N ILE A 6 -3.07 3.73 -3.64
CA ILE A 6 -2.33 2.46 -3.58
C ILE A 6 -2.16 1.85 -4.97
N LEU A 7 -3.24 1.69 -5.75
CA LEU A 7 -3.19 1.15 -7.11
C LEU A 7 -2.25 1.96 -8.01
N ASN A 8 -2.33 3.29 -7.95
CA ASN A 8 -1.46 4.16 -8.72
C ASN A 8 0.01 3.97 -8.39
N THR A 9 0.38 3.72 -7.12
CA THR A 9 1.76 3.38 -6.77
C THR A 9 2.22 2.05 -7.38
N LEU A 10 1.32 1.07 -7.51
CA LEU A 10 1.64 -0.28 -7.98
C LEU A 10 1.66 -0.40 -9.51
N GLU A 11 0.75 0.28 -10.20
CA GLU A 11 0.49 0.07 -11.63
C GLU A 11 0.89 1.26 -12.52
N LYS A 12 0.97 2.48 -11.95
CA LYS A 12 1.11 3.72 -12.72
C LYS A 12 2.14 4.68 -12.09
N PRO A 13 3.44 4.33 -12.13
CA PRO A 13 4.50 5.15 -11.54
C PRO A 13 4.60 6.57 -12.13
N ALA A 14 4.01 6.85 -13.29
CA ALA A 14 3.95 8.20 -13.86
C ALA A 14 3.00 9.17 -13.11
N THR A 15 2.16 8.67 -12.20
CA THR A 15 1.15 9.49 -11.48
C THR A 15 1.62 9.96 -10.10
N CYS A 16 2.78 9.50 -9.65
CA CYS A 16 3.37 9.83 -8.36
C CYS A 16 4.89 9.70 -8.40
N GLU A 17 5.58 10.59 -7.70
CA GLU A 17 7.03 10.51 -7.51
C GLU A 17 7.36 9.84 -6.16
N VAL A 18 8.40 9.01 -6.12
CA VAL A 18 8.96 8.53 -4.86
C VAL A 18 9.78 9.66 -4.25
N ILE A 19 9.39 10.12 -3.06
CA ILE A 19 10.07 11.23 -2.36
C ILE A 19 10.95 10.74 -1.21
N PHE A 20 10.77 9.49 -0.80
CA PHE A 20 11.53 8.86 0.28
C PHE A 20 11.48 7.34 0.12
N GLU A 21 12.63 6.69 0.25
CA GLU A 21 12.74 5.25 0.38
C GLU A 21 13.81 4.93 1.43
N GLN A 22 13.47 4.05 2.35
CA GLN A 22 14.37 3.57 3.39
C GLN A 22 14.19 2.06 3.53
N LEU A 23 15.30 1.34 3.40
CA LEU A 23 15.38 -0.08 3.69
C LEU A 23 16.16 -0.24 5.00
N GLN A 24 15.57 -0.92 5.97
CA GLN A 24 16.21 -1.23 7.25
C GLN A 24 16.19 -2.73 7.46
N GLN A 25 17.38 -3.28 7.67
CA GLN A 25 17.57 -4.65 8.07
C GLN A 25 18.66 -4.65 9.13
N ASP A 26 18.32 -5.08 10.34
CA ASP A 26 19.32 -5.36 11.37
C ASP A 26 19.98 -6.70 11.04
N VAL A 27 21.30 -6.80 11.22
CA VAL A 27 22.08 -8.02 10.97
C VAL A 27 21.56 -9.21 11.77
N GLN A 28 20.92 -8.97 12.92
CA GLN A 28 20.36 -9.98 13.81
C GLN A 28 18.83 -10.12 13.70
N SER A 29 18.17 -9.32 12.84
CA SER A 29 16.71 -9.39 12.69
C SER A 29 16.29 -10.38 11.61
N GLU A 30 15.27 -11.16 11.92
CA GLU A 30 14.57 -12.02 10.96
C GLU A 30 13.56 -11.23 10.12
N VAL A 31 13.50 -9.91 10.28
CA VAL A 31 12.56 -9.01 9.60
C VAL A 31 13.32 -7.88 8.91
N MET A 32 12.94 -7.63 7.66
CA MET A 32 13.33 -6.43 6.93
C MET A 32 12.18 -5.43 6.92
N GLN A 33 12.45 -4.19 7.32
CA GLN A 33 11.50 -3.10 7.22
C GLN A 33 11.79 -2.25 5.99
N VAL A 34 10.74 -1.94 5.24
CA VAL A 34 10.80 -1.05 4.07
C VAL A 34 9.81 0.08 4.27
N ILE A 35 10.28 1.32 4.18
CA ILE A 35 9.44 2.50 4.24
C ILE A 35 9.58 3.25 2.93
N ARG A 36 8.46 3.50 2.27
CA ARG A 36 8.41 4.29 1.03
C ARG A 36 7.37 5.39 1.16
N ARG A 37 7.67 6.56 0.60
CA ARG A 37 6.71 7.65 0.46
C ARG A 37 6.62 8.13 -0.97
N TRP A 38 5.40 8.42 -1.37
CA TRP A 38 5.08 8.96 -2.68
C TRP A 38 4.39 10.30 -2.54
N ARG A 39 4.73 11.24 -3.42
CA ARG A 39 3.96 12.46 -3.64
C ARG A 39 3.19 12.33 -4.95
N PHE A 40 1.90 12.58 -4.89
CA PHE A 40 1.02 12.57 -6.05
C PHE A 40 0.91 13.97 -6.67
N HIS A 41 0.44 14.05 -7.92
CA HIS A 41 0.23 15.31 -8.63
C HIS A 41 -0.77 16.25 -7.92
N ASP A 42 -1.66 15.70 -7.10
CA ASP A 42 -2.63 16.45 -6.30
C ASP A 42 -2.10 16.82 -4.91
N ALA A 43 -0.77 16.72 -4.74
CA ALA A 43 0.01 16.99 -3.54
C ALA A 43 -0.25 16.04 -2.35
N VAL A 44 -1.09 15.02 -2.49
CA VAL A 44 -1.25 13.99 -1.46
C VAL A 44 0.07 13.26 -1.25
N ILE A 45 0.43 13.04 0.02
CA ILE A 45 1.60 12.25 0.41
C ILE A 45 1.12 10.94 1.03
N LEU A 46 1.51 9.83 0.41
CA LEU A 46 1.22 8.48 0.88
C LEU A 46 2.50 7.83 1.39
N GLN A 47 2.42 7.10 2.50
CA GLN A 47 3.48 6.23 3.00
C GLN A 47 3.01 4.77 2.95
N CYS A 48 3.92 3.89 2.58
CA CYS A 48 3.84 2.46 2.82
C CYS A 48 4.96 2.07 3.78
N THR A 49 4.63 1.32 4.81
CA THR A 49 5.59 0.65 5.68
C THR A 49 5.33 -0.84 5.60
N GLU A 50 6.34 -1.61 5.23
CA GLU A 50 6.29 -3.07 5.10
C GLU A 50 7.27 -3.69 6.07
N GLU A 51 6.85 -4.72 6.79
CA GLU A 51 7.73 -5.63 7.53
C GLU A 51 7.65 -7.01 6.88
N ILE A 52 8.80 -7.48 6.42
CA ILE A 52 8.95 -8.68 5.60
C ILE A 52 9.79 -9.68 6.36
N GLU A 53 9.21 -10.82 6.69
CA GLU A 53 9.93 -11.92 7.32
C GLU A 53 10.93 -12.54 6.33
N LEU A 54 12.17 -12.73 6.78
CA LEU A 54 13.31 -13.19 5.97
C LEU A 54 13.56 -14.70 6.12
N SER A 55 13.05 -15.31 7.19
CA SER A 55 13.28 -16.70 7.57
C SER A 55 12.36 -17.70 6.86
N ILE A 56 11.21 -17.24 6.35
CA ILE A 56 10.23 -18.10 5.68
C ILE A 56 10.44 -18.01 4.16
N PRO A 57 10.90 -19.09 3.49
CA PRO A 57 10.98 -19.10 2.03
C PRO A 57 9.58 -18.96 1.44
N ASN A 58 9.46 -18.16 0.38
CA ASN A 58 8.25 -18.09 -0.45
C ASN A 58 7.92 -19.50 -0.96
N ASN A 59 7.04 -20.21 -0.27
CA ASN A 59 6.48 -21.46 -0.76
C ASN A 59 5.21 -21.14 -1.54
N ASP A 60 4.94 -21.87 -2.62
CA ASP A 60 3.76 -21.64 -3.46
C ASP A 60 2.44 -22.05 -2.78
N SER A 61 2.49 -22.52 -1.53
CA SER A 61 1.34 -23.08 -0.81
C SER A 61 0.66 -22.06 0.12
N GLN A 62 1.36 -21.00 0.54
CA GLN A 62 0.83 -19.98 1.45
C GLN A 62 1.37 -18.59 1.11
N CYS A 63 0.50 -17.57 1.09
CA CYS A 63 0.94 -16.19 0.97
C CYS A 63 1.84 -15.85 2.17
N PRO A 64 3.09 -15.40 1.96
CA PRO A 64 3.98 -15.03 3.05
C PRO A 64 3.33 -14.00 3.97
N GLU A 65 3.56 -14.15 5.27
CA GLU A 65 3.17 -13.14 6.24
C GLU A 65 3.97 -11.86 5.96
N ARG A 66 3.24 -10.75 5.85
CA ARG A 66 3.82 -9.44 5.61
C ARG A 66 2.94 -8.39 6.24
N TRP A 67 3.47 -7.66 7.21
CA TRP A 67 2.74 -6.52 7.75
C TRP A 67 2.91 -5.33 6.82
N ILE A 68 1.81 -4.83 6.28
CA ILE A 68 1.81 -3.72 5.32
C ILE A 68 0.89 -2.64 5.87
N ILE A 69 1.41 -1.44 6.04
CA ILE A 69 0.68 -0.27 6.53
C ILE A 69 0.72 0.80 5.46
N TRP A 70 -0.45 1.11 4.91
CA TRP A 70 -0.65 2.27 4.05
C TRP A 70 -1.23 3.41 4.86
N GLN A 71 -0.64 4.60 4.77
CA GLN A 71 -1.08 5.77 5.52
C GLN A 71 -0.94 7.05 4.69
N VAL A 72 -1.98 7.87 4.72
CA VAL A 72 -1.94 9.26 4.23
C VAL A 72 -1.19 10.10 5.26
N ILE A 73 -0.05 10.66 4.85
CA ILE A 73 0.78 11.53 5.69
C ILE A 73 0.32 12.98 5.56
N ASP A 74 -0.02 13.39 4.33
CA ASP A 74 -0.63 14.68 4.03
C ASP A 74 -1.73 14.47 3.00
N SER A 75 -2.95 14.92 3.33
CA SER A 75 -4.09 14.82 2.44
C SER A 75 -4.21 16.00 1.48
N ALA A 76 -3.42 17.07 1.66
CA ALA A 76 -3.48 18.28 0.86
C ALA A 76 -4.92 18.85 0.71
N GLY A 77 -5.75 18.71 1.75
CA GLY A 77 -7.16 19.11 1.73
C GLY A 77 -8.10 18.18 0.94
N ARG A 78 -7.62 17.04 0.44
CA ARG A 78 -8.42 16.02 -0.25
C ARG A 78 -9.09 15.08 0.76
N SER A 79 -10.32 14.66 0.45
CA SER A 79 -11.01 13.63 1.22
C SER A 79 -10.51 12.24 0.80
N VAL A 80 -9.49 11.75 1.49
CA VAL A 80 -8.95 10.39 1.30
C VAL A 80 -9.43 9.51 2.45
N PHE A 81 -10.31 8.55 2.15
CA PHE A 81 -10.80 7.58 3.11
C PHE A 81 -10.55 6.14 2.65
N PRO A 82 -10.21 5.21 3.57
CA PRO A 82 -9.71 5.49 4.92
C PRO A 82 -8.34 6.21 4.87
N GLN A 83 -7.92 6.90 5.94
CA GLN A 83 -6.58 7.54 5.96
C GLN A 83 -5.45 6.55 6.27
N ARG A 84 -5.77 5.39 6.86
CA ARG A 84 -4.81 4.34 7.20
C ARG A 84 -5.45 2.98 6.99
N LYS A 85 -4.69 2.04 6.43
CA LYS A 85 -5.14 0.66 6.23
C LYS A 85 -3.96 -0.29 6.41
N GLU A 86 -4.21 -1.35 7.18
CA GLU A 86 -3.24 -2.41 7.45
C GLU A 86 -3.65 -3.71 6.77
N PHE A 87 -2.64 -4.49 6.39
CA PHE A 87 -2.75 -5.84 5.86
C PHE A 87 -1.67 -6.73 6.46
N PHE A 88 -1.96 -8.03 6.58
CA PHE A 88 -1.01 -9.03 7.09
C PHE A 88 -0.45 -9.94 5.97
N SER A 89 -0.85 -9.67 4.72
CA SER A 89 -0.24 -10.27 3.54
C SER A 89 -0.57 -9.46 2.28
N LEU A 90 0.24 -9.65 1.23
CA LEU A 90 -0.05 -9.08 -0.10
C LEU A 90 -1.40 -9.59 -0.66
N CYS A 91 -1.81 -10.81 -0.31
CA CYS A 91 -3.07 -11.40 -0.75
C CYS A 91 -4.27 -10.68 -0.12
N GLN A 92 -4.21 -10.33 1.17
CA GLN A 92 -5.24 -9.49 1.80
C GLN A 92 -5.31 -8.10 1.16
N GLN A 93 -4.17 -7.48 0.87
CA GLN A 93 -4.12 -6.20 0.17
C GLN A 93 -4.78 -6.30 -1.22
N ALA A 94 -4.35 -7.27 -2.03
CA ALA A 94 -4.86 -7.46 -3.39
C ALA A 94 -6.37 -7.74 -3.40
N PHE A 95 -6.85 -8.58 -2.48
CA PHE A 95 -8.28 -8.83 -2.32
C PHE A 95 -9.06 -7.55 -1.95
N TRP A 96 -8.55 -6.78 -0.99
CA TRP A 96 -9.19 -5.52 -0.60
C TRP A 96 -9.21 -4.51 -1.76
N LEU A 97 -8.12 -4.37 -2.51
CA LEU A 97 -8.07 -3.47 -3.67
C LEU A 97 -9.08 -3.88 -4.75
N LYS A 98 -9.18 -5.18 -5.06
CA LYS A 98 -10.22 -5.72 -5.97
C LYS A 98 -11.63 -5.38 -5.49
N MET A 99 -11.90 -5.52 -4.20
CA MET A 99 -13.18 -5.17 -3.60
C MET A 99 -13.49 -3.68 -3.71
N GLN A 100 -12.50 -2.80 -3.57
CA GLN A 100 -12.71 -1.35 -3.74
C GLN A 100 -13.01 -0.98 -5.20
N ILE A 101 -12.32 -1.59 -6.17
CA ILE A 101 -12.59 -1.39 -7.61
C ILE A 101 -14.02 -1.84 -7.94
N ALA A 102 -14.42 -3.04 -7.50
CA ALA A 102 -15.75 -3.57 -7.76
C ALA A 102 -16.87 -2.70 -7.17
N LYS A 103 -16.67 -2.11 -6.00
CA LYS A 103 -17.63 -1.18 -5.39
C LYS A 103 -17.81 0.09 -6.22
N GLU A 104 -16.73 0.64 -6.78
CA GLU A 104 -16.81 1.81 -7.66
C GLU A 104 -17.56 1.53 -8.96
N SER A 105 -17.51 0.30 -9.49
CA SER A 105 -18.24 -0.09 -10.70
C SER A 105 -19.76 -0.14 -10.48
N VAL A 106 -20.22 -0.54 -9.29
CA VAL A 106 -21.65 -0.67 -8.96
C VAL A 106 -22.32 0.68 -8.68
N GLU A 107 -21.57 1.66 -8.15
CA GLU A 107 -22.09 3.02 -7.90
C GLU A 107 -22.35 3.83 -9.19
N ILE A 108 -21.79 3.42 -10.32
CA ILE A 108 -21.99 4.09 -11.63
C ILE A 108 -23.27 3.59 -12.32
N GLU A 109 -23.70 2.35 -12.07
CA GLU A 109 -24.89 1.75 -12.70
C GLU A 109 -26.21 2.06 -11.97
N THR A 110 -26.14 2.73 -10.81
CA THR A 110 -27.31 3.03 -9.97
C THR A 110 -27.69 4.51 -9.92
N ASN A 111 -27.09 5.34 -10.77
CA ASN A 111 -27.37 6.78 -10.91
C ASN A 111 -27.90 7.13 -12.31
#